data_AF-A0A535RRQ3-F1
#
_entry.id   AF-A0A535RRQ3-F1
#
_cell.length_a   1.000
_cell.length_b   1.000
_cell.length_c   1.000
_cell.angle_alpha   90.00
_cell.angle_beta   90.00
_cell.angle_gamma   90.00
#
_symmetry.space_group_name_H-M   'P 1'
#
loop_
_entity.id
_entity.type
_entity.pdbx_description
1 polymer ?
#
loop_
_entity_poly.entity_id
_entity_poly.type
_entity_poly.pdbx_seq_one_letter_code
_entity_poly.pdbx_strand_id
1 'polypeptide(L)'
;MQRVVSLLATLAITLAPAAVAGAFVVEPATSNTTVAAPVAKTAAKTTTSVTTSAVATTGNGAPSGAHYNLNLIGVPKQKSADMTGSNGHVIFVSLVGNTKINLSLGDFQVLDANGTDGTAAFQLPNPDPDGDGVTAYSVYARALGKPNGSAVATSCTTDALGVTYCSTESVVLVRGSGRQKFDNVSRQLLTVCLDTTGDGVCDVRQSLFADPTASYLWSYDNNGLKLAQLRFYELPSVVGTTP
;
A
#
# COMPACT_ATOMS: atom_id res chain seq x y z
N MET A 1 -29.31 3.24 4.83
CA MET A 1 -29.80 1.99 5.44
C MET A 1 -29.30 0.84 4.59
N GLN A 2 -28.12 0.30 4.92
CA GLN A 2 -27.43 -0.68 4.09
C GLN A 2 -27.49 -2.03 4.81
N ARG A 3 -28.11 -3.02 4.15
CA ARG A 3 -28.32 -4.36 4.69
C ARG A 3 -27.08 -5.21 4.40
N VAL A 4 -26.46 -5.70 5.47
CA VAL A 4 -25.38 -6.70 5.43
C VAL A 4 -26.01 -8.07 5.23
N VAL A 5 -25.53 -8.84 4.25
CA VAL A 5 -25.92 -10.24 4.04
C VAL A 5 -24.66 -11.10 4.18
N SER A 6 -24.54 -11.81 5.30
CA SER A 6 -23.50 -12.81 5.56
C SER A 6 -23.86 -14.15 4.91
N LEU A 7 -22.93 -14.76 4.19
CA LEU A 7 -23.02 -16.15 3.73
C LEU A 7 -22.36 -17.08 4.76
N LEU A 8 -23.13 -18.03 5.30
CA LEU A 8 -22.65 -19.15 6.11
C LEU A 8 -22.52 -20.39 5.21
N ALA A 9 -21.30 -20.92 5.07
CA ALA A 9 -21.05 -22.21 4.43
C ALA A 9 -20.71 -23.26 5.50
N THR A 10 -21.63 -24.20 5.70
CA THR A 10 -21.45 -25.37 6.59
C THR A 10 -20.71 -26.49 5.86
N LEU A 11 -19.59 -26.98 6.41
CA LEU A 11 -18.90 -28.18 5.92
C LEU A 11 -18.92 -29.29 6.99
N ALA A 12 -19.43 -30.45 6.60
CA ALA A 12 -19.61 -31.63 7.46
C ALA A 12 -18.30 -32.44 7.61
N ILE A 13 -18.01 -32.88 8.83
CA ILE A 13 -16.87 -33.74 9.18
C ILE A 13 -17.34 -35.20 9.12
N THR A 14 -16.65 -36.04 8.34
CA THR A 14 -16.78 -37.50 8.40
C THR A 14 -15.54 -38.11 9.05
N LEU A 15 -15.77 -38.84 10.15
CA LEU A 15 -14.79 -39.64 10.89
C LEU A 15 -14.68 -41.05 10.27
N ALA A 16 -13.47 -41.60 10.23
CA ALA A 16 -13.22 -43.04 10.12
C ALA A 16 -11.95 -43.44 10.90
N PRO A 17 -11.85 -44.70 11.37
CA PRO A 17 -11.21 -45.03 12.65
C PRO A 17 -9.79 -45.63 12.56
N ALA A 18 -9.11 -45.61 13.70
CA ALA A 18 -7.80 -46.19 13.97
C ALA A 18 -7.87 -47.64 14.49
N ALA A 19 -6.92 -48.49 14.06
CA ALA A 19 -6.32 -49.66 14.75
C ALA A 19 -5.19 -50.17 13.82
N VAL A 20 -3.99 -50.60 14.24
CA VAL A 20 -3.59 -51.82 14.99
C VAL A 20 -2.07 -51.65 15.23
N ALA A 21 -1.54 -51.59 16.46
CA ALA A 21 -1.02 -52.64 17.35
C ALA A 21 0.23 -53.45 16.89
N GLY A 22 1.25 -53.49 17.77
CA GLY A 22 2.34 -54.47 17.85
C GLY A 22 3.60 -54.13 17.04
N ALA A 23 4.84 -54.39 17.45
CA ALA A 23 5.41 -54.98 18.66
C ALA A 23 6.91 -54.63 18.69
N PHE A 24 7.49 -54.71 19.88
CA PHE A 24 8.86 -54.38 20.25
C PHE A 24 9.85 -55.45 19.80
N VAL A 25 11.04 -55.05 19.31
CA VAL A 25 12.30 -55.78 19.53
C VAL A 25 13.43 -54.75 19.70
N VAL A 26 14.08 -54.80 20.86
CA VAL A 26 15.33 -54.12 21.19
C VAL A 26 16.42 -55.17 21.12
N GLU A 27 17.48 -54.96 20.33
CA GLU A 27 18.77 -55.64 20.49
C GLU A 27 19.93 -54.76 19.95
N PRO A 28 21.18 -55.00 20.38
CA PRO A 28 22.12 -53.93 20.76
C PRO A 28 23.20 -53.61 19.71
N ALA A 29 23.88 -52.48 19.94
CA ALA A 29 25.03 -52.00 19.18
C ALA A 29 26.31 -52.80 19.46
N THR A 30 27.09 -53.10 18.41
CA THR A 30 28.57 -53.12 18.46
C THR A 30 29.22 -52.88 17.09
N SER A 31 30.00 -51.81 17.04
CA SER A 31 31.39 -51.68 16.54
C SER A 31 31.76 -51.81 15.04
N ASN A 32 32.21 -50.65 14.53
CA ASN A 32 33.37 -50.35 13.66
C ASN A 32 33.64 -51.18 12.40
N THR A 33 33.58 -50.51 11.23
CA THR A 33 34.57 -50.64 10.13
C THR A 33 34.44 -49.44 9.15
N THR A 34 35.52 -48.65 9.11
CA THR A 34 36.11 -47.84 8.02
C THR A 34 35.26 -47.01 7.03
N VAL A 35 35.46 -45.70 7.12
CA VAL A 35 35.63 -44.67 6.07
C VAL A 35 35.24 -45.05 4.63
N ALA A 36 34.11 -44.51 4.18
CA ALA A 36 33.89 -44.08 2.80
C ALA A 36 32.90 -42.90 2.81
N ALA A 37 33.36 -41.74 2.33
CA ALA A 37 32.58 -40.51 2.26
C ALA A 37 31.42 -40.63 1.25
N PRO A 38 30.17 -40.28 1.61
CA PRO A 38 29.16 -39.95 0.63
C PRO A 38 29.26 -38.46 0.29
N VAL A 39 29.47 -38.18 -0.99
CA VAL A 39 29.33 -36.84 -1.60
C VAL A 39 27.91 -36.35 -1.35
N ALA A 40 27.74 -35.50 -0.34
CA ALA A 40 26.51 -34.75 -0.14
C ALA A 40 26.42 -33.69 -1.24
N LYS A 41 25.45 -33.84 -2.14
CA LYS A 41 24.96 -32.74 -2.99
C LYS A 41 24.31 -31.70 -2.07
N THR A 42 25.11 -30.77 -1.56
CA THR A 42 24.60 -29.57 -0.92
C THR A 42 23.91 -28.73 -1.99
N ALA A 43 22.58 -28.77 -2.03
CA ALA A 43 21.81 -27.76 -2.72
C ALA A 43 22.13 -26.42 -2.04
N ALA A 44 22.97 -25.61 -2.68
CA ALA A 44 23.22 -24.25 -2.26
C ALA A 44 21.88 -23.49 -2.35
N LYS A 45 21.19 -23.35 -1.23
CA LYS A 45 20.13 -22.36 -1.08
C LYS A 45 20.82 -21.00 -1.15
N THR A 46 20.90 -20.46 -2.36
CA THR A 46 21.30 -19.08 -2.63
C THR A 46 20.39 -18.18 -1.81
N THR A 47 20.85 -17.86 -0.61
CA THR A 47 20.20 -16.90 0.27
C THR A 47 20.69 -15.57 -0.24
N THR A 48 19.95 -14.99 -1.18
CA THR A 48 20.18 -13.62 -1.64
C THR A 48 19.95 -12.72 -0.43
N SER A 49 21.02 -12.42 0.30
CA SER A 49 21.00 -11.42 1.35
C SER A 49 20.69 -10.09 0.69
N VAL A 50 19.43 -9.66 0.76
CA VAL A 50 19.04 -8.30 0.42
C VAL A 50 19.74 -7.41 1.44
N THR A 51 20.89 -6.87 1.06
CA THR A 51 21.54 -5.81 1.81
C THR A 51 20.62 -4.61 1.72
N THR A 52 19.75 -4.42 2.72
CA THR A 52 18.98 -3.19 2.87
C THR A 52 19.96 -2.08 3.17
N SER A 53 20.38 -1.35 2.13
CA SER A 53 21.12 -0.09 2.31
C SER A 53 20.30 0.79 3.25
N ALA A 54 20.86 1.15 4.40
CA ALA A 54 20.21 2.04 5.34
C ALA A 54 19.96 3.38 4.63
N VAL A 55 18.70 3.66 4.32
CA VAL A 55 18.29 4.92 3.71
C VAL A 55 18.60 6.04 4.69
N ALA A 56 19.48 6.95 4.30
CA ALA A 56 19.79 8.12 5.13
C ALA A 56 18.55 8.99 5.28
N THR A 57 17.93 8.97 6.46
CA THR A 57 16.82 9.85 6.80
C THR A 57 17.35 11.23 7.14
N THR A 58 16.77 12.27 6.54
CA THR A 58 17.09 13.65 6.90
C THR A 58 16.34 14.06 8.18
N GLY A 59 16.72 15.17 8.82
CA GLY A 59 16.07 15.66 10.05
C GLY A 59 14.57 15.96 9.96
N ASN A 60 13.98 15.88 8.75
CA ASN A 60 12.54 16.04 8.52
C ASN A 60 11.76 14.71 8.45
N GLY A 61 12.40 13.55 8.61
CA GLY A 61 11.76 12.23 8.57
C GLY A 61 11.72 11.56 7.18
N ALA A 62 12.01 12.29 6.10
CA ALA A 62 12.08 11.72 4.75
C ALA A 62 13.51 11.31 4.36
N PRO A 63 13.65 10.34 3.44
CA PRO A 63 14.91 10.01 2.80
C PRO A 63 15.62 11.21 2.17
N SER A 64 16.94 11.15 2.08
CA SER A 64 17.73 12.02 1.21
C SER A 64 17.78 11.45 -0.21
N GLY A 65 17.77 12.32 -1.23
CA GLY A 65 17.96 11.91 -2.63
C GLY A 65 16.98 12.56 -3.58
N ALA A 66 17.09 12.18 -4.86
CA ALA A 66 16.13 12.55 -5.89
C ALA A 66 14.75 12.01 -5.53
N HIS A 67 13.72 12.82 -5.76
CA HIS A 67 12.33 12.46 -5.52
C HIS A 67 11.41 13.30 -6.39
N TYR A 68 10.27 12.73 -6.74
CA TYR A 68 9.14 13.49 -7.24
C TYR A 68 8.39 14.13 -6.06
N ASN A 69 7.97 15.38 -6.19
CA ASN A 69 7.14 16.03 -5.19
C ASN A 69 5.73 16.20 -5.73
N LEU A 70 4.71 15.93 -4.92
CA LEU A 70 3.31 16.26 -5.22
C LEU A 70 2.74 17.07 -4.05
N ASN A 71 2.09 18.18 -4.35
CA ASN A 71 1.43 19.01 -3.36
C ASN A 71 -0.09 18.98 -3.58
N LEU A 72 -0.85 18.53 -2.58
CA LEU A 72 -2.30 18.67 -2.55
C LEU A 72 -2.64 19.93 -1.77
N ILE A 73 -3.15 20.97 -2.45
CA ILE A 73 -3.39 22.29 -1.88
C ILE A 73 -4.89 22.48 -1.65
N GLY A 74 -5.29 22.54 -0.37
CA GLY A 74 -6.67 22.80 0.01
C GLY A 74 -7.07 24.25 -0.22
N VAL A 75 -8.03 24.50 -1.12
CA VAL A 75 -8.51 25.83 -1.46
C VAL A 75 -10.00 26.01 -1.14
N PRO A 76 -10.41 27.17 -0.60
CA PRO A 76 -11.80 27.38 -0.14
C PRO A 76 -12.78 27.65 -1.29
N LYS A 77 -12.28 28.01 -2.47
CA LYS A 77 -13.08 28.34 -3.65
C LYS A 77 -12.72 27.38 -4.76
N GLN A 78 -13.76 26.89 -5.45
CA GLN A 78 -13.60 26.12 -6.67
C GLN A 78 -12.76 26.92 -7.68
N LYS A 79 -11.88 26.21 -8.38
CA LYS A 79 -11.14 26.74 -9.52
C LYS A 79 -11.94 26.46 -10.79
N SER A 80 -11.96 27.45 -11.69
CA SER A 80 -12.68 27.39 -12.96
C SER A 80 -11.76 27.33 -14.18
N ALA A 81 -10.44 27.41 -13.97
CA ALA A 81 -9.47 27.27 -15.06
C ALA A 81 -9.29 25.78 -15.36
N ASP A 82 -9.21 25.44 -16.65
CA ASP A 82 -8.75 24.12 -17.07
C ASP A 82 -7.27 23.97 -16.69
N MET A 83 -6.97 22.93 -15.93
CA MET A 83 -5.61 22.62 -15.47
C MET A 83 -5.17 21.21 -15.88
N THR A 84 -5.78 20.68 -16.94
CA THR A 84 -5.40 19.40 -17.55
C THR A 84 -3.98 19.48 -18.13
N GLY A 85 -3.16 18.47 -17.86
CA GLY A 85 -1.77 18.40 -18.32
C GLY A 85 -0.81 19.38 -17.62
N SER A 86 -1.17 19.90 -16.44
CA SER A 86 -0.34 20.82 -15.69
C SER A 86 0.90 20.13 -15.10
N ASN A 87 2.09 20.61 -15.45
CA ASN A 87 3.36 20.12 -14.90
C ASN A 87 3.72 20.75 -13.53
N GLY A 88 2.75 21.37 -12.85
CA GLY A 88 2.98 22.13 -11.63
C GLY A 88 3.28 21.29 -10.39
N HIS A 89 3.23 19.95 -10.46
CA HIS A 89 3.38 19.05 -9.31
C HIS A 89 2.40 19.36 -8.17
N VAL A 90 1.23 19.91 -8.53
CA VAL A 90 0.24 20.45 -7.61
C VAL A 90 -1.13 19.99 -8.08
N ILE A 91 -1.95 19.54 -7.14
CA ILE A 91 -3.38 19.34 -7.32
C ILE A 91 -4.09 20.24 -6.30
N PHE A 92 -4.99 21.08 -6.77
CA PHE A 92 -5.88 21.85 -5.91
C PHE A 92 -7.06 20.98 -5.52
N VAL A 93 -7.29 20.83 -4.22
CA VAL A 93 -8.39 20.03 -3.68
C VAL A 93 -9.33 20.93 -2.91
N SER A 94 -10.59 20.51 -2.78
CA SER A 94 -11.54 21.20 -1.92
C SER A 94 -10.98 21.33 -0.51
N LEU A 95 -11.10 22.52 0.11
CA LEU A 95 -10.63 22.72 1.47
C LEU A 95 -11.42 21.89 2.49
N VAL A 96 -12.69 21.62 2.18
CA VAL A 96 -13.58 20.77 2.97
C VAL A 96 -14.32 19.84 2.02
N GLY A 97 -14.35 18.55 2.34
CA GLY A 97 -15.01 17.52 1.57
C GLY A 97 -14.05 16.63 0.78
N ASN A 98 -14.63 15.70 0.04
CA ASN A 98 -13.88 14.68 -0.68
C ASN A 98 -13.54 15.11 -2.11
N THR A 99 -12.29 14.86 -2.49
CA THR A 99 -11.82 14.91 -3.89
C THR A 99 -11.35 13.51 -4.29
N LYS A 100 -11.82 13.03 -5.43
CA LYS A 100 -11.35 11.76 -6.03
C LYS A 100 -10.16 12.04 -6.93
N ILE A 101 -8.99 11.52 -6.59
CA ILE A 101 -7.79 11.64 -7.42
C ILE A 101 -7.65 10.33 -8.19
N ASN A 102 -8.08 10.31 -9.44
CA ASN A 102 -7.99 9.14 -10.31
C ASN A 102 -6.53 8.82 -10.63
N LEU A 103 -6.17 7.54 -10.58
CA LEU A 103 -4.81 7.07 -10.77
C LEU A 103 -4.69 6.32 -12.09
N SER A 104 -3.65 6.63 -12.84
CA SER A 104 -3.28 5.90 -14.06
C SER A 104 -1.83 5.47 -14.03
N LEU A 105 -1.52 4.42 -14.77
CA LEU A 105 -0.17 3.87 -14.86
C LEU A 105 0.70 4.73 -15.80
N GLY A 106 1.91 5.06 -15.37
CA GLY A 106 2.96 5.70 -16.17
C GLY A 106 3.92 6.52 -15.32
N ASP A 107 4.61 7.50 -15.89
CA ASP A 107 5.54 8.33 -15.13
C ASP A 107 4.81 9.25 -14.15
N PHE A 108 5.50 9.71 -13.09
CA PHE A 108 4.90 10.62 -12.13
C PHE A 108 4.49 11.94 -12.81
N GLN A 109 3.18 12.16 -12.95
CA GLN A 109 2.65 13.35 -13.62
C GLN A 109 1.27 13.72 -13.07
N VAL A 110 1.04 15.02 -12.87
CA VAL A 110 -0.33 15.51 -12.62
C VAL A 110 -1.03 15.64 -13.98
N LEU A 111 -2.06 14.83 -14.17
CA LEU A 111 -2.85 14.83 -15.40
C LEU A 111 -4.01 15.84 -15.32
N ASP A 112 -4.55 16.03 -14.12
CA ASP A 112 -5.54 17.06 -13.84
C ASP A 112 -5.29 17.62 -12.43
N ALA A 113 -4.98 18.92 -12.39
CA ALA A 113 -4.70 19.63 -11.15
C ALA A 113 -5.95 20.23 -10.48
N ASN A 114 -7.15 20.16 -11.09
CA ASN A 114 -8.35 20.78 -10.56
C ASN A 114 -9.27 19.81 -9.79
N GLY A 115 -8.81 19.30 -8.66
CA GLY A 115 -9.62 18.51 -7.73
C GLY A 115 -10.78 19.24 -7.04
N THR A 116 -11.01 20.53 -7.29
CA THR A 116 -12.04 21.32 -6.59
C THR A 116 -13.44 21.15 -7.17
N ASP A 117 -13.56 20.58 -8.36
CA ASP A 117 -14.83 20.17 -8.97
C ASP A 117 -15.27 18.75 -8.54
N GLY A 118 -14.46 18.09 -7.71
CA GLY A 118 -14.70 16.75 -7.15
C GLY A 118 -13.75 15.69 -7.71
N THR A 119 -13.08 15.94 -8.83
CA THR A 119 -12.17 14.97 -9.45
C THR A 119 -10.83 15.59 -9.83
N ALA A 120 -9.76 14.84 -9.69
CA ALA A 120 -8.43 15.16 -10.20
C ALA A 120 -7.81 13.90 -10.80
N ALA A 121 -6.64 14.01 -11.41
CA ALA A 121 -5.93 12.86 -11.95
C ALA A 121 -4.42 12.96 -11.77
N PHE A 122 -3.82 11.83 -11.37
CA PHE A 122 -2.40 11.68 -11.15
C PHE A 122 -1.92 10.36 -11.76
N GLN A 123 -0.77 10.40 -12.42
CA GLN A 123 -0.11 9.24 -13.00
C GLN A 123 1.04 8.81 -12.11
N LEU A 124 1.19 7.50 -11.90
CA LEU A 124 2.29 6.92 -11.13
C LEU A 124 2.72 5.57 -11.71
N PRO A 125 3.99 5.17 -11.55
CA PRO A 125 4.46 3.87 -12.03
C PRO A 125 3.79 2.74 -11.25
N ASN A 126 3.81 1.53 -11.83
CA ASN A 126 3.40 0.33 -11.10
C ASN A 126 4.24 0.23 -9.80
N PRO A 127 3.61 0.30 -8.61
CA PRO A 127 4.34 0.27 -7.36
C PRO A 127 4.97 -1.09 -7.09
N ASP A 128 4.41 -2.20 -7.55
CA ASP A 128 4.93 -3.55 -7.30
C ASP A 128 4.77 -4.39 -8.58
N PRO A 129 5.70 -4.24 -9.55
CA PRO A 129 5.61 -4.94 -10.82
C PRO A 129 5.84 -6.45 -10.71
N ASP A 130 6.52 -6.90 -9.66
CA ASP A 130 6.87 -8.30 -9.43
C ASP A 130 5.85 -9.02 -8.54
N GLY A 131 4.99 -8.27 -7.85
CA GLY A 131 3.92 -8.77 -6.99
C GLY A 131 4.44 -9.42 -5.70
N ASP A 132 5.61 -9.00 -5.22
CA ASP A 132 6.30 -9.62 -4.08
C ASP A 132 6.04 -8.90 -2.74
N GLY A 133 5.25 -7.82 -2.75
CA GLY A 133 4.92 -7.02 -1.58
C GLY A 133 6.02 -6.03 -1.21
N VAL A 134 6.98 -5.79 -2.10
CA VAL A 134 8.01 -4.77 -1.99
C VAL A 134 7.83 -3.77 -3.12
N THR A 135 7.58 -2.51 -2.76
CA THR A 135 7.33 -1.50 -3.78
C THR A 135 8.65 -1.09 -4.47
N ALA A 136 8.62 -0.74 -5.75
CA ALA A 136 9.75 -0.17 -6.49
C ALA A 136 10.12 1.25 -6.03
N TYR A 137 9.16 1.96 -5.44
CA TYR A 137 9.35 3.30 -4.87
C TYR A 137 8.56 3.45 -3.58
N SER A 138 8.87 4.48 -2.80
CA SER A 138 8.24 4.76 -1.51
C SER A 138 7.65 6.16 -1.47
N VAL A 139 6.51 6.30 -0.79
CA VAL A 139 5.79 7.56 -0.62
C VAL A 139 5.91 8.03 0.82
N TYR A 140 6.33 9.27 0.97
CA TYR A 140 6.40 9.97 2.24
C TYR A 140 5.45 11.15 2.22
N ALA A 141 4.61 11.29 3.24
CA ALA A 141 3.64 12.37 3.32
C ALA A 141 3.77 13.17 4.61
N ARG A 142 3.39 14.46 4.54
CA ARG A 142 3.23 15.31 5.72
C ARG A 142 2.19 16.39 5.50
N ALA A 143 1.64 16.88 6.60
CA ALA A 143 0.76 18.04 6.64
C ALA A 143 1.56 19.34 6.80
N LEU A 144 1.22 20.40 6.07
CA LEU A 144 1.84 21.72 6.13
C LEU A 144 0.80 22.85 6.05
N GLY A 145 1.28 24.09 6.18
CA GLY A 145 0.46 25.30 6.14
C GLY A 145 -0.14 25.65 7.50
N LYS A 146 -1.33 26.27 7.49
CA LYS A 146 -2.01 26.77 8.69
C LYS A 146 -2.37 25.59 9.63
N PRO A 147 -2.08 25.71 10.95
CA PRO A 147 -2.50 24.75 11.97
C PRO A 147 -4.01 24.43 11.97
N ASN A 148 -4.34 23.27 12.53
CA ASN A 148 -5.69 22.75 12.78
C ASN A 148 -6.46 22.25 11.56
N GLY A 149 -5.76 22.01 10.44
CA GLY A 149 -6.32 21.28 9.31
C GLY A 149 -5.97 19.80 9.37
N SER A 150 -6.82 18.96 8.82
CA SER A 150 -6.54 17.53 8.65
C SER A 150 -7.05 17.03 7.30
N ALA A 151 -6.52 15.90 6.83
CA ALA A 151 -7.06 15.20 5.69
C ALA A 151 -6.85 13.70 5.86
N VAL A 152 -7.76 12.91 5.29
CA VAL A 152 -7.67 11.46 5.20
C VAL A 152 -7.54 11.08 3.73
N ALA A 153 -6.51 10.31 3.41
CA ALA A 153 -6.30 9.77 2.07
C ALA A 153 -6.42 8.25 2.11
N THR A 154 -7.30 7.71 1.27
CA THR A 154 -7.59 6.27 1.21
C THR A 154 -7.50 5.79 -0.23
N SER A 155 -6.73 4.73 -0.48
CA SER A 155 -6.68 4.09 -1.79
C SER A 155 -7.93 3.27 -2.04
N CYS A 156 -8.52 3.40 -3.22
CA CYS A 156 -9.67 2.62 -3.64
C CYS A 156 -9.45 2.03 -5.04
N THR A 157 -10.10 0.90 -5.30
CA THR A 157 -10.16 0.24 -6.60
C THR A 157 -11.62 0.10 -7.02
N THR A 158 -11.90 0.17 -8.31
CA THR A 158 -13.21 -0.13 -8.90
C THR A 158 -13.03 -1.24 -9.91
N ASP A 159 -13.72 -2.35 -9.68
CA ASP A 159 -13.62 -3.54 -10.51
C ASP A 159 -14.25 -3.34 -11.91
N ALA A 160 -14.13 -4.35 -12.77
CA ALA A 160 -14.71 -4.34 -14.11
C ALA A 160 -16.26 -4.28 -14.12
N LEU A 161 -16.91 -4.54 -12.99
CA LEU A 161 -18.36 -4.43 -12.81
C LEU A 161 -18.78 -3.03 -12.34
N GLY A 162 -17.83 -2.14 -12.07
CA GLY A 162 -18.08 -0.78 -11.60
C GLY A 162 -18.30 -0.67 -10.08
N VAL A 163 -17.97 -1.72 -9.30
CA VAL A 163 -18.08 -1.69 -7.84
C VAL A 163 -16.78 -1.18 -7.23
N THR A 164 -16.88 -0.10 -6.46
CA THR A 164 -15.73 0.51 -5.77
C THR A 164 -15.52 -0.08 -4.39
N TYR A 165 -14.30 -0.53 -4.12
CA TYR A 165 -13.80 -0.98 -2.82
C TYR A 165 -12.70 -0.05 -2.35
N CYS A 166 -12.83 0.48 -1.13
CA CYS A 166 -11.82 1.33 -0.52
C CYS A 166 -11.04 0.55 0.54
N SER A 167 -9.76 0.85 0.64
CA SER A 167 -8.85 0.25 1.59
C SER A 167 -9.32 0.47 3.04
N THR A 168 -9.21 -0.55 3.89
CA THR A 168 -9.40 -0.38 5.34
C THR A 168 -8.27 0.44 5.98
N GLU A 169 -7.13 0.53 5.30
CA GLU A 169 -6.00 1.33 5.72
C GLU A 169 -6.00 2.70 5.03
N SER A 170 -5.83 3.76 5.82
CA SER A 170 -5.83 5.13 5.33
C SER A 170 -4.68 5.93 5.94
N VAL A 171 -4.27 6.99 5.25
CA VAL A 171 -3.33 7.98 5.79
C VAL A 171 -4.12 9.10 6.45
N VAL A 172 -3.82 9.39 7.71
CA VAL A 172 -4.37 10.56 8.39
C VAL A 172 -3.28 11.62 8.50
N LEU A 173 -3.44 12.71 7.78
CA LEU A 173 -2.54 13.86 7.78
C LEU A 173 -3.12 14.94 8.70
N VAL A 174 -2.46 15.20 9.83
CA VAL A 174 -2.90 16.22 10.78
C VAL A 174 -1.89 17.35 10.85
N ARG A 175 -2.33 18.58 10.61
CA ARG A 175 -1.48 19.76 10.79
C ARG A 175 -1.53 20.23 12.24
N GLY A 176 -0.63 19.69 13.06
CA GLY A 176 -0.38 20.12 14.44
C GLY A 176 0.34 21.48 14.52
N SER A 177 0.90 21.81 15.68
CA SER A 177 1.80 22.95 15.85
C SER A 177 3.24 22.60 15.41
N GLY A 178 4.14 23.58 15.36
CA GLY A 178 5.56 23.34 15.07
C GLY A 178 5.87 22.82 13.66
N ARG A 179 7.06 22.23 13.51
CA ARG A 179 7.56 21.66 12.25
C ARG A 179 7.06 20.23 12.09
N GLN A 180 6.41 19.95 10.96
CA GLN A 180 5.88 18.63 10.65
C GLN A 180 6.94 17.77 9.96
N LYS A 181 6.99 16.50 10.35
CA LYS A 181 7.87 15.49 9.76
C LYS A 181 7.11 14.69 8.73
N PHE A 182 7.85 14.04 7.86
CA PHE A 182 7.34 13.05 6.93
C PHE A 182 7.20 11.69 7.60
N ASP A 183 6.13 10.99 7.25
CA ASP A 183 5.92 9.59 7.58
C ASP A 183 5.91 8.76 6.29
N ASN A 184 6.42 7.53 6.35
CA ASN A 184 6.30 6.58 5.25
C ASN A 184 4.86 6.09 5.17
N VAL A 185 4.20 6.39 4.06
CA VAL A 185 2.80 6.07 3.79
C VAL A 185 2.64 5.15 2.58
N SER A 186 3.73 4.52 2.15
CA SER A 186 3.76 3.64 0.97
C SER A 186 2.71 2.55 1.07
N ARG A 187 2.56 1.93 2.25
CA ARG A 187 1.59 0.85 2.47
C ARG A 187 0.15 1.31 2.23
N GLN A 188 -0.23 2.50 2.70
CA GLN A 188 -1.60 3.01 2.61
C GLN A 188 -1.91 3.60 1.23
N LEU A 189 -0.94 4.27 0.58
CA LEU A 189 -1.17 4.95 -0.70
C LEU A 189 -0.81 4.13 -1.92
N LEU A 190 0.03 3.09 -1.81
CA LEU A 190 0.42 2.24 -2.93
C LEU A 190 -0.25 0.88 -2.94
N THR A 191 -1.12 0.60 -1.98
CA THR A 191 -1.89 -0.65 -1.91
C THR A 191 -3.35 -0.39 -1.56
N VAL A 192 -4.22 -1.31 -1.94
CA VAL A 192 -5.59 -1.42 -1.46
C VAL A 192 -5.68 -2.65 -0.57
N CYS A 193 -6.07 -2.45 0.67
CA CYS A 193 -6.30 -3.52 1.62
C CYS A 193 -7.81 -3.81 1.71
N LEU A 194 -8.22 -4.98 1.22
CA LEU A 194 -9.60 -5.42 1.13
C LEU A 194 -9.99 -6.23 2.36
N ASP A 195 -11.15 -5.87 2.92
CA ASP A 195 -11.85 -6.63 3.94
C ASP A 195 -12.91 -7.51 3.26
N THR A 196 -12.61 -8.80 3.17
CA THR A 196 -13.46 -9.80 2.52
C THR A 196 -14.38 -10.52 3.51
N THR A 197 -14.13 -10.39 4.81
CA THR A 197 -14.88 -11.04 5.88
C THR A 197 -15.88 -10.09 6.58
N GLY A 198 -15.72 -8.78 6.40
CA GLY A 198 -16.58 -7.72 6.92
C GLY A 198 -16.29 -7.31 8.36
N ASP A 199 -15.10 -7.61 8.89
CA ASP A 199 -14.71 -7.32 10.28
C ASP A 199 -13.91 -6.00 10.42
N GLY A 200 -13.65 -5.31 9.31
CA GLY A 200 -12.87 -4.08 9.24
C GLY A 200 -11.35 -4.30 9.24
N VAL A 201 -10.89 -5.56 9.19
CA VAL A 201 -9.48 -5.92 9.16
C VAL A 201 -9.04 -6.18 7.72
N CYS A 202 -7.74 -6.05 7.51
CA CYS A 202 -7.15 -6.37 6.23
C CYS A 202 -7.13 -7.89 6.02
N ASP A 203 -7.80 -8.38 4.97
CA ASP A 203 -7.72 -9.80 4.59
C ASP A 203 -6.81 -10.00 3.39
N VAL A 204 -6.93 -9.15 2.38
CA VAL A 204 -6.17 -9.26 1.13
C VAL A 204 -5.56 -7.91 0.80
N ARG A 205 -4.24 -7.87 0.58
CA ARG A 205 -3.56 -6.66 0.13
C ARG A 205 -3.21 -6.79 -1.34
N GLN A 206 -3.57 -5.78 -2.11
CA GLN A 206 -3.26 -5.70 -3.52
C GLN A 206 -2.51 -4.41 -3.80
N SER A 207 -1.42 -4.49 -4.55
CA SER A 207 -0.76 -3.29 -5.05
C SER A 207 -1.70 -2.50 -5.98
N LEU A 208 -1.51 -1.18 -6.07
CA LEU A 208 -2.17 -0.41 -7.13
C LEU A 208 -1.77 -0.99 -8.49
N PHE A 209 -2.73 -1.06 -9.41
CA PHE A 209 -2.55 -1.64 -10.75
C PHE A 209 -2.25 -3.15 -10.79
N ALA A 210 -2.47 -3.89 -9.70
CA ALA A 210 -2.39 -5.36 -9.71
C ALA A 210 -3.42 -6.02 -10.63
N ASP A 211 -4.60 -5.41 -10.79
CA ASP A 211 -5.63 -5.84 -11.74
C ASP A 211 -5.69 -4.83 -12.90
N PRO A 212 -5.34 -5.22 -14.14
CA PRO A 212 -5.36 -4.32 -15.29
C PRO A 212 -6.77 -3.95 -15.76
N THR A 213 -7.82 -4.65 -15.28
CA THR A 213 -9.21 -4.37 -15.62
C THR A 213 -9.88 -3.41 -14.65
N ALA A 214 -9.25 -3.17 -13.50
CA ALA A 214 -9.73 -2.26 -12.48
C ALA A 214 -9.25 -0.83 -12.70
N SER A 215 -10.00 0.13 -12.16
CA SER A 215 -9.57 1.53 -12.06
C SER A 215 -9.23 1.88 -10.62
N TYR A 216 -8.24 2.73 -10.43
CA TYR A 216 -7.72 3.07 -9.10
C TYR A 216 -7.87 4.56 -8.82
N LEU A 217 -8.12 4.91 -7.57
CA LEU A 217 -8.20 6.30 -7.12
C LEU A 217 -7.66 6.47 -5.69
N TRP A 218 -7.19 7.66 -5.36
CA TRP A 218 -7.10 8.12 -3.98
C TRP A 218 -8.34 8.94 -3.64
N SER A 219 -9.11 8.48 -2.68
CA SER A 219 -10.17 9.23 -2.04
C SER A 219 -9.53 10.15 -1.00
N TYR A 220 -9.51 11.46 -1.28
CA TYR A 220 -8.89 12.46 -0.43
C TYR A 220 -9.98 13.30 0.25
N ASP A 221 -10.30 12.97 1.51
CA ASP A 221 -11.24 13.73 2.33
C ASP A 221 -10.50 14.82 3.11
N ASN A 222 -10.75 16.07 2.75
CA ASN A 222 -10.10 17.21 3.37
C ASN A 222 -10.99 17.83 4.44
N ASN A 223 -10.39 18.13 5.58
CA ASN A 223 -10.99 18.87 6.68
C ASN A 223 -10.08 20.04 7.08
N GLY A 224 -9.97 21.02 6.18
CA GLY A 224 -9.27 22.27 6.42
C GLY A 224 -7.75 22.23 6.23
N LEU A 225 -7.16 21.10 5.82
CA LEU A 225 -5.72 21.02 5.54
C LEU A 225 -5.35 21.89 4.33
N LYS A 226 -4.34 22.74 4.52
CA LYS A 226 -3.90 23.69 3.50
C LYS A 226 -2.93 23.08 2.50
N LEU A 227 -2.06 22.20 2.97
CA LEU A 227 -1.06 21.56 2.13
C LEU A 227 -0.79 20.15 2.67
N ALA A 228 -1.10 19.13 1.89
CA ALA A 228 -0.45 17.83 2.03
C ALA A 228 0.71 17.79 1.04
N GLN A 229 1.91 17.53 1.55
CA GLN A 229 3.10 17.36 0.71
C GLN A 229 3.46 15.88 0.69
N LEU A 230 3.50 15.31 -0.52
CA LEU A 230 3.90 13.94 -0.79
C LEU A 230 5.24 13.96 -1.54
N ARG A 231 6.08 12.98 -1.25
CA ARG A 231 7.37 12.77 -1.91
C ARG A 231 7.51 11.31 -2.30
N PHE A 232 7.90 11.06 -3.53
CA PHE A 232 8.08 9.74 -4.10
C PHE A 232 9.57 9.52 -4.32
N TYR A 233 10.13 8.54 -3.64
CA TYR A 233 11.55 8.19 -3.72
C TYR A 233 11.68 6.83 -4.41
N GLU A 234 12.60 6.69 -5.36
CA GLU A 234 12.96 5.42 -5.99
C GLU A 234 13.76 4.52 -5.02
N LEU A 235 13.12 4.23 -3.90
CA LEU A 235 13.65 3.43 -2.81
C LEU A 235 12.55 2.45 -2.42
N PRO A 236 12.87 1.14 -2.36
CA PRO A 236 11.85 0.16 -2.10
C PRO A 236 11.31 0.25 -0.67
N SER A 237 10.06 -0.17 -0.49
CA SER A 237 9.45 -0.31 0.84
C SER A 237 8.64 -1.60 0.92
N VAL A 238 8.83 -2.33 2.02
CA VAL A 238 8.03 -3.52 2.29
C VAL A 238 6.63 -3.08 2.68
N VAL A 239 5.65 -3.41 1.84
CA VAL A 239 4.22 -3.15 2.09
C VAL A 239 3.45 -4.43 2.43
N GLY A 240 4.04 -5.59 2.12
CA GLY A 240 3.48 -6.93 2.36
C GLY A 240 2.48 -7.33 1.27
N THR A 241 2.34 -8.64 1.04
CA THR A 241 1.38 -9.20 0.07
C THR A 241 0.05 -9.57 0.71
N THR A 242 0.04 -9.89 2.01
CA THR A 242 -1.14 -10.19 2.83
C THR A 242 -0.72 -10.09 4.32
N PRO A 243 -1.58 -9.65 5.25
CA PRO A 243 -1.30 -9.69 6.69
C PRO A 243 -1.10 -11.10 7.25
#